data_AF-A0A0F6WA90-F1
#
_entry.id   AF-A0A0F6WA90-F1
#
_cell.length_a   1.000
_cell.length_b   1.000
_cell.length_c   1.000
_cell.angle_alpha   90.00
_cell.angle_beta   90.00
_cell.angle_gamma   90.00
#
_symmetry.space_group_name_H-M   'P 1'
#
loop_
_entity.id
_entity.type
_entity.pdbx_description
1 polymer ?
#
loop_
_entity_poly.entity_id
_entity_poly.type
_entity_poly.pdbx_seq_one_letter_code
_entity_poly.pdbx_strand_id
1 'polypeptide(L)'
;MIGYWRSVNERDSSLPDPRDFIDPEWDGAERDVVVDYLRQGRRMAAFHGFSRCRLCGSTNGSQELTDFTYVWPEGYAHYVAEHGVKPPEEFVEHVRNELVRLGTIEPDLDWWREQRGPSKARHWLRYRVEIGPCDVRATNIIQQIAGGVLGWDRAERIYTELARKGSARITLSDRRLADDVRERLTGARVACTIVEERVPAPDTLLG
;
A
#
# COMPACT_ATOMS: atom_id res chain seq x y z
N MET A 1 -15.53 -21.52 7.23
CA MET A 1 -16.22 -20.27 6.81
C MET A 1 -17.16 -19.87 7.93
N ILE A 2 -17.29 -18.58 8.21
CA ILE A 2 -18.15 -18.05 9.28
C ILE A 2 -18.72 -16.68 8.87
N GLY A 3 -19.89 -16.30 9.39
CA GLY A 3 -20.51 -15.00 9.13
C GLY A 3 -21.22 -14.87 7.79
N TYR A 4 -21.52 -16.00 7.14
CA TYR A 4 -22.32 -16.07 5.91
C TYR A 4 -23.78 -16.37 6.27
N TRP A 5 -24.68 -15.55 5.73
CA TRP A 5 -26.08 -15.52 6.12
C TRP A 5 -26.99 -15.79 4.93
N ARG A 6 -28.11 -16.48 5.18
CA ARG A 6 -29.12 -16.67 4.14
C ARG A 6 -29.62 -15.34 3.59
N SER A 7 -29.94 -15.34 2.31
CA SER A 7 -30.54 -14.21 1.61
C SER A 7 -31.83 -14.65 0.96
N VAL A 8 -32.87 -13.83 1.07
CA VAL A 8 -34.20 -14.11 0.50
C VAL A 8 -34.14 -14.28 -1.03
N ASN A 9 -33.10 -13.75 -1.66
CA ASN A 9 -32.90 -13.76 -3.12
C ASN A 9 -31.86 -14.78 -3.61
N GLU A 10 -31.24 -15.56 -2.71
CA GLU A 10 -30.24 -16.57 -3.08
C GLU A 10 -30.88 -17.96 -3.13
N ARG A 11 -30.46 -18.78 -4.11
CA ARG A 11 -31.05 -20.09 -4.39
C ARG A 11 -30.78 -21.14 -3.30
N ASP A 12 -29.88 -20.83 -2.36
CA ASP A 12 -29.50 -21.72 -1.26
C ASP A 12 -29.97 -21.13 0.08
N SER A 13 -31.02 -21.72 0.64
CA SER A 13 -31.63 -21.32 1.92
C SER A 13 -31.02 -22.02 3.13
N SER A 14 -29.95 -22.81 2.94
CA SER A 14 -29.34 -23.63 4.00
C SER A 14 -28.47 -22.86 4.99
N LEU A 15 -28.11 -21.61 4.67
CA LEU A 15 -27.34 -20.75 5.57
C LEU A 15 -28.19 -20.25 6.76
N PRO A 16 -27.57 -19.95 7.91
CA PRO A 16 -28.29 -19.46 9.09
C PRO A 16 -28.88 -18.05 8.90
N ASP A 17 -29.87 -17.70 9.72
CA ASP A 17 -30.34 -16.31 9.88
C ASP A 17 -29.51 -15.60 10.96
N PRO A 18 -28.98 -14.39 10.70
CA PRO A 18 -28.20 -13.67 11.70
C PRO A 18 -29.00 -13.32 12.95
N ARG A 19 -30.34 -13.25 12.86
CA ARG A 19 -31.21 -12.96 14.02
C ARG A 19 -31.14 -14.03 15.10
N ASP A 20 -30.85 -15.28 14.71
CA ASP A 20 -30.77 -16.41 15.64
C ASP A 20 -29.48 -16.39 16.48
N PHE A 21 -28.57 -15.48 16.17
CA PHE A 21 -27.25 -15.33 16.80
C PHE A 21 -27.14 -14.02 17.60
N ILE A 22 -28.20 -13.22 17.70
CA ILE A 22 -28.18 -12.00 18.50
C ILE A 22 -28.22 -12.35 19.98
N ASP A 23 -27.20 -11.93 20.72
CA ASP A 23 -27.08 -12.16 22.17
C ASP A 23 -26.95 -10.82 22.92
N PRO A 24 -28.04 -10.30 23.52
CA PRO A 24 -28.01 -9.05 24.29
C PRO A 24 -27.19 -9.13 25.57
N GLU A 25 -26.98 -10.34 26.11
CA GLU A 25 -26.25 -10.56 27.36
C GLU A 25 -24.75 -10.80 27.12
N TRP A 26 -24.31 -10.78 25.85
CA TRP A 26 -22.91 -10.93 25.52
C TRP A 26 -22.09 -9.75 26.04
N ASP A 27 -21.01 -10.07 26.76
CA ASP A 27 -20.09 -9.08 27.32
C ASP A 27 -19.57 -8.11 26.26
N GLY A 28 -19.74 -6.81 26.52
CA GLY A 28 -19.40 -5.76 25.58
C GLY A 28 -17.89 -5.66 25.29
N ALA A 29 -17.04 -5.92 26.28
CA ALA A 29 -15.59 -5.82 26.10
C ALA A 29 -15.07 -6.99 25.24
N GLU A 30 -15.56 -8.20 25.47
CA GLU A 30 -15.28 -9.35 24.61
C GLU A 30 -15.78 -9.14 23.18
N ARG A 31 -16.99 -8.60 23.03
CA ARG A 31 -17.54 -8.25 21.73
C ARG A 31 -16.64 -7.28 20.98
N ASP A 32 -16.18 -6.22 21.63
CA ASP A 32 -15.31 -5.21 21.02
C ASP A 32 -13.97 -5.84 20.57
N VAL A 33 -13.39 -6.73 21.38
CA VAL A 33 -12.19 -7.49 21.02
C VAL A 33 -12.42 -8.35 19.77
N VAL A 34 -13.55 -9.06 19.69
CA VAL A 34 -13.90 -9.88 18.52
C VAL A 34 -14.13 -9.02 17.28
N VAL A 35 -14.78 -7.85 17.42
CA VAL A 35 -14.97 -6.90 16.33
C VAL A 35 -13.62 -6.44 15.78
N ASP A 36 -12.70 -6.05 16.65
CA ASP A 36 -11.37 -5.59 16.25
C ASP A 36 -10.56 -6.70 15.57
N TYR A 37 -10.65 -7.93 16.08
CA TYR A 37 -10.04 -9.10 15.45
C TYR A 37 -10.57 -9.32 14.02
N LEU A 38 -11.90 -9.33 13.85
CA LEU A 38 -12.54 -9.53 12.55
C LEU A 38 -12.15 -8.46 11.52
N ARG A 39 -12.01 -7.20 11.95
CA ARG A 39 -11.60 -6.06 11.10
C ARG A 39 -10.14 -6.14 10.67
N GLN A 40 -9.28 -6.77 11.47
CA GLN A 40 -7.84 -6.93 11.21
C GLN A 40 -7.51 -8.17 10.38
N GLY A 41 -8.50 -8.97 9.98
CA GLY A 41 -8.30 -10.12 9.12
C GLY A 41 -7.55 -9.78 7.83
N ARG A 42 -6.75 -10.72 7.34
CA ARG A 42 -5.99 -10.55 6.10
C ARG A 42 -6.92 -10.69 4.91
N ARG A 43 -6.80 -9.79 3.93
CA ARG A 43 -7.58 -9.87 2.69
C ARG A 43 -7.26 -11.14 1.91
N MET A 44 -8.25 -12.01 1.75
CA MET A 44 -8.19 -13.23 0.93
C MET A 44 -8.67 -12.96 -0.49
N ALA A 45 -9.80 -12.26 -0.65
CA ALA A 45 -10.40 -11.94 -1.94
C ALA A 45 -11.10 -10.58 -1.92
N ALA A 46 -11.28 -9.99 -3.11
CA ALA A 46 -12.04 -8.76 -3.32
C ALA A 46 -12.92 -8.91 -4.56
N PHE A 47 -14.15 -8.39 -4.48
CA PHE A 47 -15.16 -8.54 -5.51
C PHE A 47 -15.65 -7.17 -6.02
N HIS A 48 -16.19 -7.14 -7.24
CA HIS A 48 -16.66 -5.91 -7.91
C HIS A 48 -18.08 -5.47 -7.50
N GLY A 49 -18.56 -5.87 -6.31
CA GLY A 49 -19.88 -5.51 -5.81
C GLY A 49 -19.93 -5.51 -4.29
N PHE A 50 -20.83 -4.69 -3.73
CA PHE A 50 -21.02 -4.61 -2.29
C PHE A 50 -22.13 -5.53 -1.81
N SER A 51 -21.88 -6.21 -0.68
CA SER A 51 -22.95 -6.89 0.04
C SER A 51 -23.78 -5.88 0.86
N ARG A 52 -24.98 -6.27 1.28
CA ARG A 52 -25.84 -5.47 2.18
C ARG A 52 -26.13 -6.23 3.47
N CYS A 53 -26.17 -5.53 4.59
CA CYS A 53 -26.56 -6.11 5.87
C CYS A 53 -28.01 -6.59 5.82
N ARG A 54 -28.29 -7.83 6.25
CA ARG A 54 -29.63 -8.43 6.25
C ARG A 54 -30.52 -7.93 7.40
N LEU A 55 -29.93 -7.18 8.35
CA LEU A 55 -30.63 -6.61 9.50
C LEU A 55 -31.01 -5.15 9.28
N CYS A 56 -30.09 -4.31 8.80
CA CYS A 56 -30.35 -2.87 8.61
C CYS A 56 -30.19 -2.36 7.16
N GLY A 57 -29.76 -3.20 6.21
CA GLY A 57 -29.64 -2.82 4.80
C GLY A 57 -28.43 -1.95 4.44
N SER A 58 -27.56 -1.64 5.40
CA SER A 58 -26.30 -0.91 5.20
C SER A 58 -25.37 -1.61 4.21
N THR A 59 -24.49 -0.84 3.57
CA THR A 59 -23.39 -1.40 2.76
C THR A 59 -22.45 -2.20 3.66
N ASN A 60 -22.16 -3.45 3.27
CA ASN A 60 -21.57 -4.46 4.14
C ASN A 60 -20.34 -5.13 3.51
N GLY A 61 -19.42 -4.30 3.00
CA GLY A 61 -18.14 -4.73 2.44
C GLY A 61 -18.23 -5.43 1.08
N SER A 62 -17.06 -5.66 0.49
CA SER A 62 -16.89 -6.34 -0.82
C SER A 62 -15.69 -7.30 -0.83
N GLN A 63 -15.20 -7.68 0.35
CA GLN A 63 -14.01 -8.48 0.53
C GLN A 63 -14.28 -9.70 1.41
N GLU A 64 -13.42 -10.71 1.25
CA GLU A 64 -13.29 -11.81 2.20
C GLU A 64 -11.97 -11.68 2.94
N LEU A 65 -12.04 -11.90 4.24
CA LEU A 65 -10.93 -11.84 5.18
C LEU A 65 -10.64 -13.22 5.76
N THR A 66 -9.40 -13.43 6.19
CA THR A 66 -8.96 -14.68 6.81
C THR A 66 -7.84 -14.44 7.83
N ASP A 67 -7.75 -15.32 8.81
CA ASP A 67 -6.60 -15.49 9.71
C ASP A 67 -5.81 -16.79 9.41
N PHE A 68 -6.06 -17.38 8.23
CA PHE A 68 -5.58 -18.70 7.79
C PHE A 68 -6.26 -19.93 8.41
N THR A 69 -7.15 -19.74 9.39
CA THR A 69 -7.97 -20.82 9.96
C THR A 69 -9.44 -20.66 9.56
N TYR A 70 -9.97 -19.46 9.70
CA TYR A 70 -11.32 -19.08 9.31
C TYR A 70 -11.30 -18.13 8.11
N VAL A 71 -12.42 -18.12 7.38
CA VAL A 71 -12.70 -17.17 6.30
C VAL A 71 -14.06 -16.56 6.59
N TRP A 72 -14.16 -15.24 6.50
CA TRP A 72 -15.39 -14.49 6.74
C TRP A 72 -15.51 -13.30 5.78
N PRO A 73 -16.74 -12.83 5.50
CA PRO A 73 -16.92 -11.59 4.75
C PRO A 73 -16.49 -10.40 5.60
N GLU A 74 -15.90 -9.38 4.98
CA GLU A 74 -15.53 -8.10 5.61
C GLU A 74 -16.67 -7.51 6.46
N GLY A 75 -17.90 -7.62 5.96
CA GLY A 75 -19.09 -7.16 6.65
C GLY A 75 -19.48 -7.95 7.91
N TYR A 76 -18.83 -9.08 8.22
CA TYR A 76 -19.18 -9.85 9.42
C TYR A 76 -18.99 -9.00 10.70
N ALA A 77 -17.93 -8.20 10.76
CA ALA A 77 -17.67 -7.29 11.87
C ALA A 77 -18.83 -6.30 12.13
N HIS A 78 -19.57 -5.89 11.09
CA HIS A 78 -20.74 -5.03 11.23
C HIS A 78 -21.91 -5.74 11.94
N TYR A 79 -22.13 -7.03 11.68
CA TYR A 79 -23.13 -7.81 12.41
C TYR A 79 -22.81 -7.91 13.89
N VAL A 80 -21.55 -8.16 14.23
CA VAL A 80 -21.07 -8.28 15.60
C VAL A 80 -21.21 -6.93 16.33
N ALA A 81 -20.68 -5.85 15.72
CA ALA A 81 -20.63 -4.53 16.36
C ALA A 81 -22.00 -3.85 16.51
N GLU A 82 -22.80 -3.83 15.44
CA GLU A 82 -24.03 -3.02 15.40
C GLU A 82 -25.27 -3.80 15.82
N HIS A 83 -25.24 -5.12 15.70
CA HIS A 83 -26.43 -5.97 15.92
C HIS A 83 -26.24 -7.01 17.03
N GLY A 84 -25.08 -7.07 17.67
CA GLY A 84 -24.83 -8.01 18.76
C GLY A 84 -24.88 -9.47 18.32
N VAL A 85 -24.60 -9.75 17.03
CA VAL A 85 -24.53 -11.11 16.51
C VAL A 85 -23.29 -11.79 17.08
N LYS A 86 -23.49 -12.70 18.04
CA LYS A 86 -22.42 -13.45 18.70
C LYS A 86 -21.95 -14.62 17.81
N PRO A 87 -20.66 -14.70 17.46
CA PRO A 87 -20.11 -15.89 16.80
C PRO A 87 -20.28 -17.15 17.66
N PRO A 88 -20.23 -18.36 17.08
CA PRO A 88 -20.12 -19.59 17.85
C PRO A 88 -18.95 -19.52 18.84
N GLU A 89 -19.12 -20.10 20.03
CA GLU A 89 -18.13 -20.00 21.12
C GLU A 89 -16.76 -20.54 20.72
N GLU A 90 -16.70 -21.54 19.83
CA GLU A 90 -15.44 -22.05 19.26
C GLU A 90 -14.62 -20.97 18.53
N PHE A 91 -15.29 -20.04 17.85
CA PHE A 91 -14.63 -18.95 17.16
C PHE A 91 -14.19 -17.86 18.15
N VAL A 92 -15.02 -17.56 19.16
CA VAL A 92 -14.66 -16.60 20.22
C VAL A 92 -13.41 -17.10 20.97
N GLU A 93 -13.37 -18.38 21.31
CA GLU A 93 -12.21 -18.99 21.96
C GLU A 93 -10.96 -19.02 21.05
N HIS A 94 -11.15 -19.26 19.75
CA HIS A 94 -10.07 -19.12 18.76
C HIS A 94 -9.49 -17.70 18.78
N VAL A 95 -10.33 -16.65 18.77
CA VAL A 95 -9.88 -15.25 18.85
C VAL A 95 -9.06 -15.00 20.12
N ARG A 96 -9.55 -15.46 21.29
CA ARG A 96 -8.82 -15.31 22.56
C ARG A 96 -7.43 -15.96 22.48
N ASN A 97 -7.36 -17.19 21.98
CA ASN A 97 -6.10 -17.93 21.85
C ASN A 97 -5.12 -17.28 20.86
N GLU A 98 -5.62 -16.75 19.73
CA GLU A 98 -4.78 -16.04 18.76
C GLU A 98 -4.19 -14.75 19.33
N LEU A 99 -4.96 -13.99 20.12
CA LEU A 99 -4.47 -12.78 20.79
C LEU A 99 -3.41 -13.10 21.85
N VAL A 100 -3.61 -14.16 22.65
CA VAL A 100 -2.59 -14.65 23.58
C VAL A 100 -1.33 -15.05 22.81
N ARG A 101 -1.47 -15.84 21.74
CA ARG A 101 -0.33 -16.26 20.92
C ARG A 101 0.44 -15.07 20.39
N LEU A 102 -0.23 -14.10 19.76
CA LEU A 102 0.40 -12.89 19.23
C LEU A 102 1.10 -12.06 20.32
N GLY A 103 0.50 -11.97 21.51
CA GLY A 103 1.11 -11.29 22.67
C GLY A 103 2.36 -11.97 23.23
N THR A 104 2.60 -13.24 22.91
CA THR A 104 3.80 -14.00 23.34
C THR A 104 4.92 -14.03 22.30
N ILE A 105 4.71 -13.48 21.09
CA ILE A 105 5.74 -13.45 20.06
C ILE A 105 6.78 -12.37 20.42
N GLU A 106 7.99 -12.81 20.72
CA GLU A 106 9.13 -11.92 20.90
C GLU A 106 9.83 -11.64 19.56
N PRO A 107 10.00 -10.37 19.15
CA PRO A 107 10.77 -10.05 17.96
C PRO A 107 12.25 -10.45 18.14
N ASP A 108 12.78 -11.24 17.20
CA ASP A 108 14.20 -11.60 17.18
C ASP A 108 15.05 -10.42 16.66
N LEU A 109 15.37 -9.52 17.58
CA LEU A 109 16.19 -8.34 17.29
C LEU A 109 17.65 -8.71 17.01
N ASP A 110 18.14 -9.81 17.56
CA ASP A 110 19.53 -10.23 17.38
C ASP A 110 19.74 -10.80 15.98
N TRP A 111 18.83 -11.66 15.51
CA TRP A 111 18.78 -12.06 14.10
C TRP A 111 18.74 -10.85 13.18
N TRP A 112 17.91 -9.83 13.47
CA TRP A 112 17.83 -8.63 12.63
C TRP A 112 19.13 -7.83 12.62
N ARG A 113 19.80 -7.69 13.78
CA ARG A 113 21.10 -7.00 13.90
C ARG A 113 22.22 -7.71 13.16
N GLU A 114 22.15 -9.03 13.01
CA GLU A 114 23.13 -9.83 12.29
C GLU A 114 23.00 -9.74 10.76
N GLN A 115 21.89 -9.21 10.24
CA GLN A 115 21.69 -9.06 8.80
C GLN A 115 22.69 -8.05 8.21
N ARG A 116 23.52 -8.50 7.24
CA ARG A 116 24.57 -7.66 6.63
C ARG A 116 24.16 -6.98 5.31
N GLY A 117 22.90 -7.13 4.90
CA GLY A 117 22.40 -6.69 3.61
C GLY A 117 23.14 -7.36 2.43
N PRO A 118 22.69 -7.14 1.18
CA PRO A 118 23.26 -7.81 0.00
C PRO A 118 24.62 -7.25 -0.45
N SER A 119 25.10 -6.13 0.08
CA SER A 119 26.36 -5.50 -0.35
C SER A 119 27.09 -4.82 0.82
N LYS A 120 28.40 -5.05 0.93
CA LYS A 120 29.28 -4.29 1.82
C LYS A 120 29.45 -2.83 1.38
N ALA A 121 29.23 -2.54 0.11
CA ALA A 121 29.41 -1.22 -0.45
C ALA A 121 28.06 -0.49 -0.49
N ARG A 122 27.91 0.51 0.39
CA ARG A 122 26.72 1.36 0.49
C ARG A 122 26.69 2.32 -0.69
N HIS A 123 26.11 1.88 -1.79
CA HIS A 123 25.88 2.73 -2.96
C HIS A 123 24.41 3.02 -3.14
N TRP A 124 24.11 4.21 -3.65
CA TRP A 124 22.80 4.56 -4.14
C TRP A 124 22.80 4.51 -5.66
N LEU A 125 21.65 4.15 -6.22
CA LEU A 125 21.42 4.35 -7.63
C LEU A 125 21.14 5.82 -7.87
N ARG A 126 21.82 6.35 -8.87
CA ARG A 126 21.65 7.71 -9.37
C ARG A 126 21.51 7.62 -10.87
N TYR A 127 20.51 8.30 -11.40
CA TYR A 127 20.22 8.37 -12.81
C TYR A 127 20.62 9.74 -13.31
N ARG A 128 21.54 9.74 -14.27
CA ARG A 128 22.04 10.95 -14.91
C ARG A 128 21.41 11.04 -16.29
N VAL A 129 20.56 12.04 -16.48
CA VAL A 129 20.02 12.37 -17.81
C VAL A 129 20.97 13.37 -18.46
N GLU A 130 21.63 12.93 -19.53
CA GLU A 130 22.48 13.80 -20.34
C GLU A 130 21.66 14.36 -21.49
N ILE A 131 21.54 15.69 -21.54
CA ILE A 131 20.79 16.40 -22.56
C ILE A 131 21.79 16.84 -23.64
N GLY A 132 21.56 16.37 -24.87
CA GLY A 132 22.39 16.71 -26.02
C GLY A 132 22.25 18.16 -26.45
N PRO A 133 23.04 18.58 -27.46
CA PRO A 133 22.95 19.93 -28.04
C PRO A 133 21.51 20.28 -28.43
N CYS A 134 21.03 21.44 -27.98
CA CYS A 134 19.68 21.90 -28.27
C CYS A 134 19.65 23.42 -28.53
N ASP A 135 18.64 23.87 -29.26
CA ASP A 135 18.45 25.28 -29.59
C ASP A 135 17.71 26.04 -28.46
N VAL A 136 17.59 27.35 -28.63
CA VAL A 136 16.93 28.24 -27.64
C VAL A 136 15.44 27.87 -27.45
N ARG A 137 14.77 27.33 -28.48
CA ARG A 137 13.36 26.92 -28.37
C ARG A 137 13.22 25.66 -27.51
N ALA A 138 14.10 24.69 -27.72
CA ALA A 138 14.20 23.49 -26.89
C ALA A 138 14.52 23.84 -25.43
N THR A 139 15.34 24.87 -25.19
CA THR A 139 15.74 25.32 -23.84
C THR A 139 14.54 25.72 -22.97
N ASN A 140 13.55 26.43 -23.53
CA ASN A 140 12.34 26.82 -22.79
C ASN A 140 11.45 25.63 -22.42
N ILE A 141 11.34 24.65 -23.31
CA ILE A 141 10.58 23.41 -23.06
C ILE A 141 11.26 22.61 -21.96
N ILE A 142 12.60 22.54 -21.97
CA ILE A 142 13.37 21.86 -20.93
C ILE A 142 13.19 22.53 -19.57
N GLN A 143 13.12 23.87 -19.50
CA GLN A 143 12.86 24.60 -18.25
C GLN A 143 11.50 24.23 -17.64
N GLN A 144 10.46 24.09 -18.46
CA GLN A 144 9.13 23.70 -17.99
C GLN A 144 9.09 22.25 -17.49
N ILE A 145 9.74 21.34 -18.23
CA ILE A 145 9.88 19.93 -17.81
C ILE A 145 10.64 19.85 -16.49
N ALA A 146 11.78 20.53 -16.39
CA ALA A 146 12.60 20.58 -15.19
C ALA A 146 11.85 21.23 -14.02
N GLY A 147 11.07 22.29 -14.24
CA GLY A 147 10.30 22.96 -13.19
C GLY A 147 9.24 22.05 -12.58
N GLY A 148 8.52 21.28 -13.42
CA GLY A 148 7.51 20.34 -12.97
C GLY A 148 8.05 19.09 -12.27
N VAL A 149 9.32 18.72 -12.52
CA VAL A 149 9.92 17.48 -12.01
C VAL A 149 10.93 17.72 -10.87
N LEU A 150 11.69 18.80 -10.93
CA LEU A 150 12.85 19.07 -10.07
C LEU A 150 12.65 20.26 -9.12
N GLY A 151 11.56 21.02 -9.29
CA GLY A 151 11.37 22.33 -8.69
C GLY A 151 12.10 23.44 -9.44
N TRP A 152 11.59 24.67 -9.32
CA TRP A 152 12.01 25.81 -10.13
C TRP A 152 13.47 26.24 -9.91
N ASP A 153 13.99 26.18 -8.68
CA ASP A 153 15.40 26.54 -8.40
C ASP A 153 16.41 25.62 -9.12
N ARG A 154 16.07 24.33 -9.25
CA ARG A 154 16.91 23.37 -9.99
C ARG A 154 16.74 23.56 -11.49
N ALA A 155 15.52 23.83 -11.94
CA ALA A 155 15.22 24.10 -13.35
C ALA A 155 15.97 25.33 -13.87
N GLU A 156 16.08 26.39 -13.08
CA GLU A 156 16.79 27.62 -13.45
C GLU A 156 18.31 27.39 -13.65
N ARG A 157 18.92 26.55 -12.80
CA ARG A 157 20.33 26.14 -12.97
C ARG A 157 20.54 25.35 -14.26
N ILE A 158 19.63 24.43 -14.58
CA ILE A 158 19.67 23.63 -15.81
C ILE A 158 19.50 24.54 -17.04
N TYR A 159 18.54 25.45 -16.98
CA TYR A 159 18.31 26.45 -18.04
C TYR A 159 19.56 27.30 -18.29
N THR A 160 20.19 27.81 -17.23
CA THR A 160 21.42 28.61 -17.34
C THR A 160 22.56 27.81 -17.98
N GLU A 161 22.68 26.52 -17.65
CA GLU A 161 23.67 25.64 -18.26
C GLU A 161 23.40 25.39 -19.75
N LEU A 162 22.14 25.11 -20.12
CA LEU A 162 21.72 24.92 -21.51
C LEU A 162 21.94 26.17 -22.35
N ALA A 163 21.54 27.34 -21.86
CA ALA A 163 21.72 28.61 -22.56
C ALA A 163 23.20 28.91 -22.84
N ARG A 164 24.10 28.48 -21.94
CA ARG A 164 25.55 28.73 -22.05
C ARG A 164 26.29 27.70 -22.92
N LYS A 165 25.94 26.42 -22.79
CA LYS A 165 26.70 25.29 -23.38
C LYS A 165 25.96 24.54 -24.48
N GLY A 166 24.68 24.83 -24.68
CA GLY A 166 23.77 24.06 -25.55
C GLY A 166 23.41 22.67 -24.99
N SER A 167 23.98 22.25 -23.86
CA SER A 167 23.82 20.93 -23.25
C SER A 167 23.80 21.06 -21.74
N ALA A 168 23.15 20.11 -21.05
CA ALA A 168 23.09 20.09 -19.60
C ALA A 168 22.91 18.67 -19.06
N ARG A 169 23.02 18.54 -17.75
CA ARG A 169 22.93 17.26 -17.06
C ARG A 169 21.99 17.35 -15.87
N ILE A 170 21.08 16.40 -15.78
CA ILE A 170 20.14 16.28 -14.67
C ILE A 170 20.49 15.04 -13.87
N THR A 171 20.51 15.18 -12.55
CA THR A 171 20.75 14.06 -11.63
C THR A 171 19.48 13.75 -10.85
N LEU A 172 19.07 12.48 -10.88
CA LEU A 172 17.85 11.96 -10.25
C LEU A 172 18.18 10.72 -9.41
N SER A 173 17.41 10.48 -8.35
CA SER A 173 17.51 9.28 -7.52
C SER A 173 16.51 8.19 -7.89
N ASP A 174 15.61 8.47 -8.83
CA ASP A 174 14.50 7.60 -9.20
C ASP A 174 14.51 7.38 -10.73
N ARG A 175 14.46 6.11 -11.11
CA ARG A 175 14.43 5.66 -12.51
C ARG A 175 13.21 6.16 -13.25
N ARG A 176 12.02 6.06 -12.63
CA ARG A 176 10.75 6.46 -13.23
C ARG A 176 10.73 7.95 -13.55
N LEU A 177 11.27 8.76 -12.64
CA LEU A 177 11.44 10.20 -12.88
C LEU A 177 12.42 10.47 -14.04
N ALA A 178 13.51 9.71 -14.14
CA ALA A 178 14.44 9.85 -15.27
C ALA A 178 13.80 9.45 -16.61
N ASP A 179 12.96 8.41 -16.60
CA ASP A 179 12.21 7.98 -17.78
C ASP A 179 11.14 9.00 -18.21
N ASP A 180 10.39 9.61 -17.27
CA ASP A 180 9.42 10.69 -17.57
C ASP A 180 10.12 11.91 -18.18
N VAL A 181 11.27 12.32 -17.61
CA VAL A 181 12.08 13.41 -18.18
C VAL A 181 12.53 13.06 -19.60
N ARG A 182 13.05 11.85 -19.84
CA ARG A 182 13.45 11.40 -21.17
C ARG A 182 12.29 11.39 -22.16
N GLU A 183 11.12 10.90 -21.75
CA GLU A 183 9.93 10.86 -22.61
C GLU A 183 9.53 12.28 -23.05
N ARG A 184 9.48 13.23 -22.11
CA ARG A 184 9.16 14.63 -22.40
C ARG A 184 10.22 15.30 -23.28
N LEU A 185 11.50 15.06 -23.02
CA LEU A 185 12.61 15.56 -23.86
C LEU A 185 12.54 15.00 -25.29
N THR A 186 12.24 13.71 -25.42
CA THR A 186 12.08 13.03 -26.72
C THR A 186 10.87 13.59 -27.47
N GLY A 187 9.76 13.83 -26.79
CA GLY A 187 8.58 14.52 -27.35
C GLY A 187 8.91 15.94 -27.84
N ALA A 188 9.82 16.63 -27.16
CA ALA A 188 10.36 17.93 -27.56
C ALA A 188 11.47 17.86 -28.64
N ARG A 189 11.77 16.66 -29.17
CA ARG A 189 12.84 16.39 -30.15
C ARG A 189 14.25 16.73 -29.65
N VAL A 190 14.47 16.63 -28.35
CA VAL A 190 15.78 16.82 -27.72
C VAL A 190 16.43 15.46 -27.50
N ALA A 191 17.61 15.26 -28.08
CA ALA A 191 18.39 14.05 -27.85
C ALA A 191 18.80 13.98 -26.37
N CYS A 192 18.58 12.84 -25.73
CA CYS A 192 19.06 12.60 -24.38
C CYS A 192 19.39 11.13 -24.14
N THR A 193 20.27 10.89 -23.17
CA THR A 193 20.63 9.54 -22.71
C THR A 193 20.48 9.46 -21.19
N ILE A 194 20.15 8.28 -20.68
CA ILE A 194 20.12 8.02 -19.23
C ILE A 194 21.29 7.10 -18.91
N VAL A 195 22.17 7.55 -18.02
CA VAL A 195 23.25 6.76 -17.46
C VAL A 195 22.87 6.39 -16.03
N GLU A 196 22.88 5.10 -15.72
CA GLU A 196 22.75 4.60 -14.35
C GLU A 196 24.13 4.58 -13.69
N GLU A 197 24.22 5.18 -12.51
CA GLU A 197 25.45 5.29 -11.74
C GLU A 197 25.25 4.76 -10.33
N ARG A 198 26.23 3.99 -9.85
CA ARG A 198 26.34 3.62 -8.44
C ARG A 198 27.22 4.65 -7.77
N VAL A 199 26.61 5.49 -6.94
CA VAL A 199 27.34 6.51 -6.18
C VAL A 199 27.46 6.09 -4.71
N PRO A 200 28.62 6.27 -4.06
CA PRO A 200 28.72 6.03 -2.63
C PRO A 200 27.65 6.84 -1.88
N ALA A 201 27.04 6.20 -0.88
CA ALA A 201 26.14 6.88 0.03
C ALA A 201 26.92 7.98 0.79
N PRO A 202 26.34 9.16 1.04
CA PRO A 202 27.02 10.24 1.74
C PRO A 202 27.45 9.82 3.14
N ASP A 203 28.72 10.07 3.50
CA ASP A 203 29.29 9.70 4.81
C ASP A 203 28.46 10.25 5.98
N THR A 204 27.82 11.42 5.81
CA THR A 204 26.95 12.06 6.81
C THR A 204 25.73 11.21 7.20
N LEU A 205 25.36 10.22 6.39
CA LEU A 205 24.23 9.33 6.64
C LEU A 205 24.68 7.92 7.03
N LEU A 206 26.00 7.69 7.09
CA LEU A 206 26.57 6.36 7.32
C LEU A 206 26.88 6.06 8.79
N GLY A 207 26.76 7.05 9.68
CA GLY A 207 26.98 6.92 11.12
C GLY A 207 28.46 6.91 11.47
#